data_AF-A0A832A7M4-F1
#
_entry.id   AF-A0A832A7M4-F1
#
_cell.length_a   1.000
_cell.length_b   1.000
_cell.length_c   1.000
_cell.angle_alpha   90.00
_cell.angle_beta   90.00
_cell.angle_gamma   90.00
#
_symmetry.space_group_name_H-M   'P 1'
#
loop_
_entity.id
_entity.type
_entity.pdbx_description
1 polymer ?
#
loop_
_entity_poly.entity_id
_entity_poly.type
_entity_poly.pdbx_seq_one_letter_code
_entity_poly.pdbx_strand_id
1 'polypeptide(L)'
;MCAKMAGFGFDRLIYGYSLFGTESTLGPWEDALILSNMDEDYLKKFIGESHYAHAPLSEWALHNTGARSWSYLDEDYEKMTPRQQAVVDLNLAHGLVAGDSISFATPSPRTRAVMAMAARPGMGQDEVNEIWKHHGRTISLLANVTHLKIISLPHINERTKLSRRQQEVLNWVADGKTYQDIATILGVSIATVEKHLRLVREKLDVETTPQAVLKAAFWNQMFIVRG
;
A
#
# COMPACT_ATOMS: atom_id res chain seq x y z
N MET A 1 -10.30 -7.77 10.56
CA MET A 1 -9.49 -6.68 11.11
C MET A 1 -10.37 -5.54 11.64
N CYS A 2 -11.08 -4.78 10.80
CA CYS A 2 -11.84 -3.59 11.22
C CYS A 2 -12.81 -3.84 12.40
N ALA A 3 -13.65 -4.88 12.32
CA ALA A 3 -14.56 -5.22 13.42
C ALA A 3 -13.85 -5.49 14.76
N LYS A 4 -12.64 -6.06 14.72
CA LYS A 4 -11.86 -6.32 15.94
C LYS A 4 -11.22 -5.04 16.48
N MET A 5 -10.77 -4.15 15.59
CA MET A 5 -10.18 -2.85 15.95
C MET A 5 -11.21 -1.88 16.51
N ALA A 6 -12.44 -1.92 16.00
CA ALA A 6 -13.57 -1.14 16.53
C ALA A 6 -13.86 -1.51 18.00
N GLY A 7 -13.67 -2.77 18.38
CA GLY A 7 -13.78 -3.23 19.77
C GLY A 7 -12.74 -2.61 20.72
N PHE A 8 -11.62 -2.11 20.20
CA PHE A 8 -10.63 -1.35 20.96
C PHE A 8 -10.86 0.18 20.89
N GLY A 9 -11.79 0.65 20.06
CA GLY A 9 -12.08 2.07 19.85
C GLY A 9 -11.55 2.65 18.53
N PHE A 10 -10.91 1.85 17.68
CA PHE A 10 -10.44 2.27 16.35
C PHE A 10 -11.43 1.85 15.26
N ASP A 11 -12.26 2.77 14.79
CA ASP A 11 -13.35 2.48 13.84
C ASP A 11 -13.00 2.84 12.38
N ARG A 12 -11.97 3.64 12.16
CA ARG A 12 -11.54 4.14 10.85
C ARG A 12 -10.07 3.79 10.63
N LEU A 13 -9.81 2.97 9.63
CA LEU A 13 -8.50 2.43 9.32
C LEU A 13 -8.15 2.69 7.86
N ILE A 14 -6.88 2.99 7.61
CA ILE A 14 -6.27 2.98 6.29
C ILE A 14 -4.99 2.16 6.34
N TYR A 15 -4.85 1.25 5.40
CA TYR A 15 -3.65 0.45 5.18
C TYR A 15 -3.11 0.76 3.79
N GLY A 16 -1.81 1.06 3.72
CA GLY A 16 -1.07 1.24 2.48
C GLY A 16 0.08 0.25 2.39
N TYR A 17 0.25 -0.36 1.22
CA TYR A 17 1.38 -1.22 0.91
C TYR A 17 1.91 -0.93 -0.48
N SER A 18 3.21 -0.64 -0.57
CA SER A 18 3.90 -0.34 -1.81
C SER A 18 5.22 -1.10 -1.91
N LEU A 19 5.63 -1.33 -3.15
CA LEU A 19 6.89 -1.99 -3.52
C LEU A 19 7.82 -1.06 -4.31
N PHE A 20 7.37 0.18 -4.49
CA PHE A 20 8.06 1.22 -5.24
C PHE A 20 8.45 2.39 -4.33
N GLY A 21 8.56 2.12 -3.03
CA GLY A 21 9.15 3.05 -2.08
C GLY A 21 10.64 3.28 -2.36
N THR A 22 11.14 4.37 -1.80
CA THR A 22 12.58 4.69 -1.76
C THR A 22 12.94 5.03 -0.31
N GLU A 23 14.17 5.51 -0.10
CA GLU A 23 14.56 6.10 1.18
C GLU A 23 13.75 7.36 1.54
N SER A 24 13.22 8.06 0.54
CA SER A 24 12.55 9.35 0.68
C SER A 24 11.04 9.34 0.40
N THR A 25 10.48 8.23 -0.08
CA THR A 25 9.03 8.13 -0.36
C THR A 25 8.47 6.74 -0.05
N LEU A 26 7.19 6.71 0.33
CA LEU A 26 6.41 5.48 0.44
C LEU A 26 6.07 4.87 -0.92
N GLY A 27 6.34 5.59 -2.01
CA GLY A 27 6.07 5.21 -3.39
C GLY A 27 4.81 5.88 -3.95
N PRO A 28 4.59 5.75 -5.28
CA PRO A 28 3.38 6.21 -5.93
C PRO A 28 2.15 5.43 -5.43
N TRP A 29 1.02 6.13 -5.25
CA TRP A 29 -0.20 5.51 -4.74
C TRP A 29 -0.90 4.67 -5.81
N GLU A 30 -0.70 5.00 -7.08
CA GLU A 30 -1.23 4.28 -8.25
C GLU A 30 -0.77 2.81 -8.25
N ASP A 31 0.41 2.55 -7.68
CA ASP A 31 1.02 1.24 -7.58
C ASP A 31 0.95 0.63 -6.17
N ALA A 32 0.34 1.36 -5.23
CA ALA A 32 0.13 0.91 -3.87
C ALA A 32 -1.19 0.15 -3.74
N LEU A 33 -1.20 -0.90 -2.93
CA LEU A 33 -2.44 -1.47 -2.41
C LEU A 33 -2.92 -0.61 -1.25
N ILE A 34 -4.04 0.09 -1.45
CA ILE A 34 -4.73 0.84 -0.41
C ILE A 34 -5.99 0.08 -0.01
N LEU A 35 -6.14 -0.19 1.29
CA LEU A 35 -7.36 -0.77 1.87
C LEU A 35 -7.81 0.16 2.99
N SER A 36 -9.04 0.66 2.90
CA SER A 36 -9.56 1.62 3.88
C SER A 36 -11.07 1.47 4.07
N ASN A 37 -11.55 1.86 5.25
CA ASN A 37 -12.96 2.09 5.53
C ASN A 37 -13.26 3.55 5.94
N MET A 38 -12.33 4.46 5.65
CA MET A 38 -12.53 5.90 5.79
C MET A 38 -13.47 6.42 4.69
N ASP A 39 -14.02 7.62 4.89
CA ASP A 39 -14.96 8.21 3.95
C ASP A 39 -14.32 8.49 2.57
N GLU A 40 -15.11 8.38 1.51
CA GLU A 40 -14.62 8.51 0.14
C GLU A 40 -14.09 9.92 -0.18
N ASP A 41 -14.68 10.97 0.40
CA ASP A 41 -14.24 12.35 0.20
C ASP A 41 -12.86 12.59 0.83
N TYR A 42 -12.61 12.01 2.00
CA TYR A 42 -11.30 12.00 2.63
C TYR A 42 -10.29 11.26 1.76
N LEU A 43 -10.60 10.03 1.31
CA LEU A 43 -9.67 9.22 0.52
C LEU A 43 -9.33 9.89 -0.82
N LYS A 44 -10.31 10.52 -1.47
CA LYS A 44 -10.10 11.25 -2.73
C LYS A 44 -9.09 12.38 -2.56
N LYS A 45 -9.18 13.13 -1.45
CA LYS A 45 -8.20 14.18 -1.14
C LYS A 45 -6.88 13.55 -0.70
N PHE A 46 -6.89 12.75 0.35
CA PHE A 46 -5.68 12.24 1.00
C PHE A 46 -4.78 11.41 0.07
N ILE A 47 -5.40 10.50 -0.72
CA ILE A 47 -4.70 9.65 -1.68
C ILE A 47 -4.67 10.29 -3.06
N GLY A 48 -5.84 10.67 -3.60
CA GLY A 48 -5.96 11.13 -4.99
C GLY A 48 -5.25 12.45 -5.28
N GLU A 49 -5.09 13.33 -4.29
CA GLU A 49 -4.31 14.57 -4.41
C GLU A 49 -2.89 14.42 -3.82
N SER A 50 -2.47 13.20 -3.49
CA SER A 50 -1.13 12.87 -2.98
C SER A 50 -0.73 13.51 -1.63
N HIS A 51 -1.69 13.94 -0.81
CA HIS A 51 -1.40 14.48 0.54
C HIS A 51 -0.67 13.46 1.44
N TYR A 52 -0.88 12.16 1.23
CA TYR A 52 -0.16 11.11 1.95
C TYR A 52 1.37 11.24 1.85
N ALA A 53 1.91 11.76 0.74
CA ALA A 53 3.35 11.96 0.55
C ALA A 53 3.92 13.05 1.44
N HIS A 54 3.06 13.91 1.99
CA HIS A 54 3.40 15.01 2.88
C HIS A 54 2.88 14.80 4.30
N ALA A 55 2.24 13.67 4.60
CA ALA A 55 1.80 13.38 5.94
C ALA A 55 3.02 13.25 6.87
N PRO A 56 3.05 13.95 8.03
CA PRO A 56 4.14 13.83 9.00
C PRO A 56 4.44 12.38 9.40
N LEU A 57 3.39 11.56 9.45
CA LEU A 57 3.51 10.14 9.73
C LEU A 57 4.27 9.37 8.63
N SER A 58 4.08 9.74 7.37
CA SER A 58 4.75 9.10 6.24
C SER A 58 6.26 9.30 6.34
N GLU A 59 6.71 10.50 6.69
CA GLU A 59 8.12 10.80 6.93
C GLU A 59 8.69 9.97 8.08
N TRP A 60 7.98 9.89 9.21
CA TRP A 60 8.40 9.02 10.31
C TRP A 60 8.50 7.55 9.88
N ALA A 61 7.53 7.04 9.12
CA ALA A 61 7.47 5.65 8.69
C ALA A 61 8.61 5.26 7.72
N LEU A 62 9.25 6.22 7.03
CA LEU A 62 10.40 5.96 6.18
C LEU A 62 11.62 5.46 6.97
N HIS A 63 11.74 5.90 8.22
CA HIS A 63 12.91 5.68 9.06
C HIS A 63 12.65 4.82 10.30
N ASN A 64 11.40 4.38 10.49
CA ASN A 64 10.98 3.70 11.70
C ASN A 64 10.10 2.49 11.40
N THR A 65 10.17 1.51 12.31
CA THR A 65 9.30 0.33 12.34
C THR A 65 8.69 0.23 13.74
N GLY A 66 7.41 -0.13 13.81
CA GLY A 66 6.66 -0.21 15.06
C GLY A 66 5.48 0.74 15.06
N ALA A 67 4.95 1.00 16.26
CA ALA A 67 3.81 1.86 16.45
C ALA A 67 4.20 3.28 16.88
N ARG A 68 3.40 4.27 16.47
CA ARG A 68 3.51 5.67 16.87
C ARG A 68 2.11 6.24 17.12
N SER A 69 1.93 6.77 18.32
CA SER A 69 0.78 7.58 18.72
C SER A 69 0.78 8.91 17.98
N TRP A 70 -0.41 9.46 17.72
CA TRP A 70 -0.56 10.76 17.07
C TRP A 70 -0.36 11.94 18.04
N SER A 71 -0.01 11.70 19.31
CA SER A 71 0.30 12.76 20.30
C SER A 71 1.31 13.80 19.81
N TYR A 72 2.22 13.43 18.92
CA TYR A 72 3.24 14.36 18.40
C TYR A 72 2.65 15.48 17.51
N LEU A 73 1.42 15.33 17.02
CA LEU A 73 0.82 16.32 16.13
C LEU A 73 0.71 17.68 16.81
N ASP A 74 0.32 17.71 18.08
CA ASP A 74 0.19 18.97 18.85
C ASP A 74 1.56 19.55 19.23
N GLU A 75 2.52 18.69 19.60
CA GLU A 75 3.85 19.12 20.06
C GLU A 75 4.73 19.69 18.94
N ASP A 76 4.52 19.22 17.71
CA ASP A 76 5.37 19.55 16.56
C ASP A 76 4.67 20.38 15.49
N TYR A 77 3.37 20.73 15.64
CA TYR A 77 2.60 21.43 14.60
C TYR A 77 3.29 22.70 14.08
N GLU A 78 3.80 23.54 14.98
CA GLU A 78 4.47 24.79 14.62
C GLU A 78 5.81 24.57 13.90
N LYS A 79 6.42 23.39 14.04
CA LYS A 79 7.68 23.01 13.38
C LYS A 79 7.44 22.36 12.01
N MET A 80 6.20 22.01 11.69
CA MET A 80 5.84 21.36 10.43
C MET A 80 5.93 22.31 9.25
N THR A 81 6.21 21.75 8.07
CA THR A 81 6.11 22.50 6.82
C THR A 81 4.64 22.87 6.53
N PRO A 82 4.36 23.91 5.72
CA PRO A 82 2.99 24.26 5.34
C PRO A 82 2.21 23.11 4.69
N ARG A 83 2.89 22.21 3.98
CA ARG A 83 2.25 21.03 3.38
C ARG A 83 1.87 20.00 4.44
N GLN A 84 2.73 19.76 5.42
CA GLN A 84 2.43 18.87 6.55
C GLN A 84 1.25 19.40 7.38
N GLN A 85 1.24 20.71 7.65
CA GLN A 85 0.12 21.38 8.33
C GLN A 85 -1.19 21.19 7.57
N ALA A 86 -1.20 21.39 6.25
CA ALA A 86 -2.38 21.16 5.43
C ALA A 86 -2.91 19.70 5.51
N VAL A 87 -2.04 18.70 5.68
CA VAL A 87 -2.48 17.31 5.91
C VAL A 87 -3.13 17.16 7.29
N VAL A 88 -2.56 17.80 8.32
CA VAL A 88 -3.15 17.79 9.66
C VAL A 88 -4.51 18.48 9.66
N ASP A 89 -4.63 19.64 9.04
CA ASP A 89 -5.89 20.37 8.89
C ASP A 89 -6.94 19.53 8.14
N LEU A 90 -6.54 18.84 7.08
CA LEU A 90 -7.42 17.91 6.36
C LEU A 90 -7.90 16.77 7.26
N ASN A 91 -7.00 16.16 8.04
CA ASN A 91 -7.34 15.10 8.98
C ASN A 91 -8.34 15.59 10.03
N LEU A 92 -8.09 16.76 10.63
CA LEU A 92 -8.96 17.38 11.63
C LEU A 92 -10.34 17.72 11.05
N ALA A 93 -10.40 18.26 9.82
CA ALA A 93 -11.65 18.56 9.14
C ALA A 93 -12.54 17.32 8.90
N HIS A 94 -11.93 16.14 8.82
CA HIS A 94 -12.63 14.84 8.71
C HIS A 94 -12.74 14.11 10.07
N GLY A 95 -12.47 14.81 11.18
CA GLY A 95 -12.59 14.29 12.54
C GLY A 95 -11.59 13.17 12.88
N LEU A 96 -10.45 13.14 12.21
CA LEU A 96 -9.32 12.24 12.52
C LEU A 96 -8.40 12.93 13.53
N VAL A 97 -8.86 12.96 14.79
CA VAL A 97 -8.23 13.75 15.87
C VAL A 97 -7.23 12.92 16.68
N ALA A 98 -7.55 11.65 16.92
CA ALA A 98 -6.74 10.77 17.76
C ALA A 98 -6.58 9.40 17.10
N GLY A 99 -5.46 8.74 17.36
CA GLY A 99 -5.16 7.45 16.77
C GLY A 99 -3.73 6.97 17.00
N ASP A 100 -3.45 5.81 16.41
CA ASP A 100 -2.14 5.19 16.36
C ASP A 100 -1.85 4.72 14.94
N SER A 101 -0.59 4.71 14.58
CA SER A 101 -0.12 4.19 13.32
C SER A 101 0.97 3.16 13.50
N ILE A 102 1.03 2.19 12.60
CA ILE A 102 2.02 1.12 12.59
C ILE A 102 2.76 1.16 11.25
N SER A 103 4.09 1.31 11.31
CA SER A 103 4.98 1.03 10.19
C SER A 103 5.48 -0.42 10.34
N PHE A 104 5.28 -1.25 9.32
CA PHE A 104 5.64 -2.66 9.39
C PHE A 104 7.09 -2.90 8.97
N ALA A 105 7.70 -3.93 9.57
CA ALA A 105 9.00 -4.41 9.12
C ALA A 105 8.87 -4.97 7.71
N THR A 106 9.68 -4.48 6.78
CA THR A 106 9.68 -4.93 5.40
C THR A 106 11.06 -5.49 5.01
N PRO A 107 11.12 -6.48 4.09
CA PRO A 107 12.37 -7.15 3.73
C PRO A 107 13.30 -6.27 2.87
N SER A 108 12.84 -5.10 2.41
CA SER A 108 13.56 -4.23 1.49
C SER A 108 13.16 -2.77 1.70
N PRO A 109 14.09 -1.81 1.55
CA PRO A 109 13.77 -0.37 1.56
C PRO A 109 12.75 0.06 0.50
N ARG A 110 12.59 -0.75 -0.56
CA ARG A 110 11.58 -0.51 -1.61
C ARG A 110 10.18 -0.91 -1.19
N THR A 111 10.08 -1.84 -0.25
CA THR A 111 8.82 -2.31 0.29
C THR A 111 8.44 -1.44 1.47
N ARG A 112 7.27 -0.83 1.42
CA ARG A 112 6.74 0.04 2.48
C ARG A 112 5.34 -0.41 2.83
N ALA A 113 5.06 -0.56 4.12
CA ALA A 113 3.71 -0.84 4.58
C ALA A 113 3.42 -0.03 5.83
N VAL A 114 2.27 0.65 5.84
CA VAL A 114 1.83 1.49 6.94
C VAL A 114 0.35 1.25 7.16
N MET A 115 -0.06 1.22 8.42
CA MET A 115 -1.47 1.23 8.82
C MET A 115 -1.69 2.41 9.75
N ALA A 116 -2.67 3.24 9.46
CA ALA A 116 -3.16 4.27 10.38
C ALA A 116 -4.52 3.83 10.92
N MET A 117 -4.71 3.95 12.24
CA MET A 117 -5.91 3.54 12.95
C MET A 117 -6.40 4.76 13.73
N ALA A 118 -7.45 5.38 13.22
CA ALA A 118 -8.09 6.51 13.88
C ALA A 118 -9.09 6.00 14.93
N ALA A 119 -9.09 6.67 16.08
CA ALA A 119 -10.10 6.48 17.10
C ALA A 119 -11.47 6.97 16.61
N ARG A 120 -12.52 6.42 17.21
CA ARG A 120 -13.89 6.87 16.97
C ARG A 120 -14.07 8.35 17.33
N PRO A 121 -15.00 9.06 16.66
CA PRO A 121 -15.28 10.45 16.96
C PRO A 121 -15.57 10.69 18.45
N GLY A 122 -15.02 11.76 19.00
CA GLY A 122 -15.19 12.16 20.41
C GLY A 122 -14.16 11.58 21.38
N MET A 123 -13.31 10.65 20.95
CA MET A 123 -12.18 10.18 21.78
C MET A 123 -10.96 11.09 21.64
N GLY A 124 -10.32 11.39 22.77
CA GLY A 124 -9.05 12.10 22.82
C GLY A 124 -7.83 11.17 22.72
N GLN A 125 -6.66 11.75 22.43
CA GLN A 125 -5.42 10.98 22.32
C GLN A 125 -4.97 10.34 23.64
N ASP A 126 -5.29 10.95 24.79
CA ASP A 126 -4.98 10.36 26.10
C ASP A 126 -5.73 9.04 26.32
N GLU A 127 -7.00 8.95 25.91
CA GLU A 127 -7.78 7.72 25.98
C GLU A 127 -7.19 6.64 25.06
N VAL A 128 -6.76 7.03 23.86
CA VAL A 128 -6.07 6.13 22.91
C VAL A 128 -4.76 5.63 23.51
N ASN A 129 -3.97 6.50 24.14
CA ASN A 129 -2.73 6.15 24.80
C ASN A 129 -2.97 5.15 25.95
N GLU A 130 -4.06 5.29 26.72
CA GLU A 130 -4.46 4.31 27.74
C GLU A 130 -4.87 2.95 27.13
N ILE A 131 -5.64 2.96 26.04
CA ILE A 131 -5.94 1.73 25.28
C ILE A 131 -4.64 1.06 24.83
N TRP A 132 -3.67 1.84 24.32
CA TRP A 132 -2.41 1.31 23.84
C TRP A 132 -1.57 0.69 24.96
N LYS A 133 -1.53 1.30 26.16
CA LYS A 133 -0.85 0.73 27.33
C LYS A 133 -1.38 -0.66 27.68
N HIS A 134 -2.69 -0.87 27.60
CA HIS A 134 -3.32 -2.13 27.99
C HIS A 134 -3.41 -3.17 26.85
N HIS A 135 -3.54 -2.71 25.60
CA HIS A 135 -3.88 -3.57 24.46
C HIS A 135 -2.91 -3.46 23.27
N GLY A 136 -1.93 -2.55 23.31
CA GLY A 136 -1.03 -2.25 22.19
C GLY A 136 -0.28 -3.47 21.66
N ARG A 137 0.10 -4.41 22.53
CA ARG A 137 0.76 -5.67 22.13
C ARG A 137 -0.18 -6.56 21.31
N THR A 138 -1.44 -6.67 21.71
CA THR A 138 -2.47 -7.44 20.99
C THR A 138 -2.85 -6.76 19.67
N ILE A 139 -3.00 -5.43 19.69
CA ILE A 139 -3.30 -4.64 18.49
C ILE A 139 -2.17 -4.80 17.47
N SER A 140 -0.91 -4.64 17.89
CA SER A 140 0.27 -4.83 17.04
C SER A 140 0.34 -6.24 16.46
N LEU A 141 0.05 -7.27 17.25
CA LEU A 141 0.03 -8.66 16.76
C LEU A 141 -1.03 -8.85 15.67
N LEU A 142 -2.26 -8.36 15.90
CA LEU A 142 -3.35 -8.45 14.93
C LEU A 142 -3.03 -7.69 13.65
N ALA A 143 -2.43 -6.51 13.76
CA ALA A 143 -2.00 -5.72 12.61
C ALA A 143 -0.92 -6.45 11.80
N ASN A 144 0.10 -7.04 12.46
CA ASN A 144 1.16 -7.80 11.78
C ASN A 144 0.62 -9.05 11.08
N VAL A 145 -0.24 -9.83 11.75
CA VAL A 145 -0.89 -11.00 11.12
C VAL A 145 -1.75 -10.57 9.93
N THR A 146 -2.45 -9.44 10.04
CA THR A 146 -3.24 -8.89 8.94
C THR A 146 -2.35 -8.48 7.77
N HIS A 147 -1.25 -7.77 8.02
CA HIS A 147 -0.25 -7.39 7.00
C HIS A 147 0.29 -8.63 6.29
N LEU A 148 0.78 -9.62 7.03
CA LEU A 148 1.32 -10.87 6.47
C LEU A 148 0.29 -11.63 5.63
N LYS A 149 -0.98 -11.64 6.06
CA LYS A 149 -2.05 -12.24 5.28
C LYS A 149 -2.34 -11.45 4.01
N ILE A 150 -2.43 -10.13 4.08
CA ILE A 150 -2.65 -9.28 2.91
C ILE A 150 -1.59 -9.55 1.86
N ILE A 151 -0.30 -9.43 2.19
CA ILE A 151 0.79 -9.57 1.20
C ILE A 151 0.93 -10.98 0.62
N SER A 152 0.34 -12.00 1.29
CA SER A 152 0.32 -13.38 0.79
C SER A 152 -0.80 -13.66 -0.21
N LEU A 153 -1.77 -12.75 -0.37
CA LEU A 153 -2.93 -12.95 -1.23
C LEU A 153 -2.70 -12.38 -2.65
N PRO A 154 -3.39 -12.92 -3.68
CA PRO A 154 -3.41 -12.33 -5.01
C PRO A 154 -3.99 -10.91 -4.99
N HIS A 155 -3.20 -9.92 -5.40
CA HIS A 155 -3.63 -8.54 -5.51
C HIS A 155 -4.13 -8.27 -6.94
N ILE A 156 -5.23 -8.95 -7.29
CA ILE A 156 -5.85 -8.82 -8.61
C ILE A 156 -6.87 -7.68 -8.53
N ASN A 157 -6.53 -6.52 -9.07
CA ASN A 157 -7.53 -5.52 -9.45
C ASN A 157 -8.01 -5.86 -10.87
N GLU A 158 -9.30 -5.74 -11.16
CA GLU A 158 -9.84 -6.01 -12.51
C GLU A 158 -9.13 -5.19 -13.60
N ARG A 159 -8.73 -3.96 -13.25
CA ARG A 159 -8.00 -3.07 -14.16
C ARG A 159 -6.63 -3.61 -14.55
N THR A 160 -5.97 -4.35 -13.66
CA THR A 160 -4.59 -4.83 -13.87
C THR A 160 -4.51 -6.33 -14.17
N LYS A 161 -5.65 -7.04 -14.16
CA LYS A 161 -5.71 -8.49 -14.40
C LYS A 161 -5.28 -8.86 -15.81
N LEU A 162 -4.11 -9.48 -15.94
CA LEU A 162 -3.63 -9.97 -17.23
C LEU A 162 -4.48 -11.15 -17.76
N SER A 163 -4.67 -11.22 -19.08
CA SER A 163 -5.27 -12.39 -19.72
C SER A 163 -4.35 -13.60 -19.63
N ARG A 164 -4.89 -14.82 -19.80
CA ARG A 164 -4.09 -16.06 -19.76
C ARG A 164 -2.90 -15.98 -20.73
N ARG A 165 -3.12 -15.47 -21.94
CA ARG A 165 -2.07 -15.35 -22.97
C ARG A 165 -1.04 -14.27 -22.61
N GLN A 166 -1.48 -13.17 -22.01
CA GLN A 166 -0.58 -12.13 -21.52
C GLN A 166 0.31 -12.64 -20.37
N GLN A 167 -0.27 -13.38 -19.42
CA GLN A 167 0.49 -14.03 -18.34
C GLN A 167 1.50 -15.04 -18.88
N GLU A 168 1.07 -15.90 -19.81
CA GLU A 168 1.92 -16.92 -20.43
C GLU A 168 3.12 -16.29 -21.15
N VAL A 169 2.90 -15.26 -21.98
CA VAL A 169 3.98 -14.52 -22.64
C VAL A 169 4.92 -13.86 -21.62
N LEU A 170 4.37 -13.22 -20.58
CA LEU A 170 5.16 -12.53 -19.56
C LEU A 170 6.00 -13.49 -18.72
N ASN A 171 5.48 -14.69 -18.40
CA ASN A 171 6.22 -15.75 -17.70
C ASN A 171 7.44 -16.19 -18.50
N TRP A 172 7.29 -16.42 -19.81
CA TRP A 172 8.44 -16.81 -20.63
C TRP A 172 9.51 -15.71 -20.72
N VAL A 173 9.11 -14.44 -20.73
CA VAL A 173 10.08 -13.34 -20.64
C VAL A 173 10.78 -13.35 -19.28
N ALA A 174 10.06 -13.60 -18.19
CA ALA A 174 10.66 -13.72 -16.86
C ALA A 174 11.64 -14.90 -16.75
N ASP A 175 11.39 -15.99 -17.48
CA ASP A 175 12.29 -17.14 -17.62
C ASP A 175 13.49 -16.86 -18.56
N GLY A 176 13.61 -15.63 -19.10
CA GLY A 176 14.73 -15.20 -19.93
C GLY A 176 14.64 -15.61 -21.40
N LYS A 177 13.47 -16.05 -21.90
CA LYS A 177 13.30 -16.45 -23.30
C LYS A 177 13.32 -15.25 -24.25
N THR A 178 13.93 -15.42 -25.42
CA THR A 178 13.89 -14.41 -26.49
C THR A 178 12.50 -14.39 -27.13
N TYR A 179 12.14 -13.29 -27.79
CA TYR A 179 10.83 -13.20 -28.47
C TYR A 179 10.68 -14.26 -29.57
N GLN A 180 11.78 -14.67 -30.20
CA GLN A 180 11.81 -15.76 -31.18
C GLN A 180 11.47 -17.11 -30.53
N ASP A 181 12.06 -17.40 -29.36
CA ASP A 181 11.78 -18.63 -28.62
C ASP A 181 10.31 -18.65 -28.17
N ILE A 182 9.80 -17.54 -27.65
CA ILE A 182 8.41 -17.42 -27.20
C ILE A 182 7.45 -17.62 -28.36
N ALA A 183 7.71 -16.99 -29.51
CA ALA A 183 6.92 -17.16 -30.73
C ALA A 183 6.87 -18.62 -31.15
N THR A 184 8.02 -19.30 -31.11
CA THR A 184 8.14 -20.73 -31.42
C THR A 184 7.37 -21.60 -30.43
N ILE A 185 7.54 -21.38 -29.12
CA ILE A 185 6.86 -22.13 -28.05
C ILE A 185 5.34 -21.99 -28.15
N LEU A 186 4.85 -20.77 -28.43
CA LEU A 186 3.43 -20.46 -28.42
C LEU A 186 2.73 -20.66 -29.77
N GLY A 187 3.48 -20.99 -30.84
CA GLY A 187 2.96 -21.18 -32.19
C GLY A 187 2.39 -19.89 -32.80
N VAL A 188 3.01 -18.73 -32.51
CA VAL A 188 2.58 -17.40 -32.99
C VAL A 188 3.74 -16.62 -33.61
N SER A 189 3.47 -15.50 -34.27
CA SER A 189 4.54 -14.63 -34.77
C SER A 189 5.21 -13.80 -33.66
N ILE A 190 6.45 -13.36 -33.88
CA ILE A 190 7.15 -12.39 -33.00
C ILE A 190 6.29 -11.15 -32.78
N ALA A 191 5.69 -10.61 -33.85
CA ALA A 191 4.80 -9.45 -33.78
C ALA A 191 3.59 -9.68 -32.84
N THR A 192 3.12 -10.93 -32.73
CA THR A 192 2.04 -11.29 -31.79
C THR A 192 2.54 -11.27 -30.34
N VAL A 193 3.77 -11.76 -30.09
CA VAL A 193 4.43 -11.67 -28.78
C VAL A 193 4.62 -10.21 -28.36
N GLU A 194 5.15 -9.37 -29.26
CA GLU A 194 5.35 -7.94 -29.02
C GLU A 194 4.03 -7.23 -28.71
N LYS A 195 2.96 -7.54 -29.46
CA LYS A 195 1.62 -7.01 -29.19
C LYS A 195 1.14 -7.39 -27.79
N HIS A 196 1.30 -8.65 -27.36
CA HIS A 196 0.92 -9.06 -26.01
C HIS A 196 1.71 -8.29 -24.95
N LEU A 197 3.03 -8.15 -25.11
CA LEU A 197 3.87 -7.42 -24.17
C LEU A 197 3.54 -5.93 -24.11
N ARG A 198 3.20 -5.31 -25.25
CA ARG A 198 2.72 -3.92 -25.27
C ARG A 198 1.43 -3.76 -24.47
N LEU A 199 0.45 -4.63 -24.68
CA LEU A 199 -0.81 -4.60 -23.95
C LEU A 199 -0.63 -4.89 -22.45
N VAL A 200 0.36 -5.73 -22.08
CA VAL A 200 0.74 -5.95 -20.68
C VAL A 200 1.27 -4.65 -20.08
N ARG A 201 2.20 -3.96 -20.77
CA ARG A 201 2.78 -2.70 -20.31
C ARG A 201 1.74 -1.60 -20.12
N GLU A 202 0.85 -1.43 -21.11
CA GLU A 202 -0.29 -0.51 -21.02
C GLU A 202 -1.21 -0.85 -19.85
N LYS A 203 -1.52 -2.14 -19.63
CA LYS A 203 -2.44 -2.57 -18.58
C LYS A 203 -1.86 -2.47 -17.17
N LEU A 204 -0.55 -2.64 -17.05
CA LEU A 204 0.18 -2.51 -15.79
C LEU A 204 0.71 -1.10 -15.56
N ASP A 205 0.47 -0.15 -16.46
CA ASP A 205 0.99 1.21 -16.41
C ASP A 205 2.51 1.26 -16.17
N VAL A 206 3.26 0.65 -17.09
CA VAL A 206 4.73 0.60 -17.05
C VAL A 206 5.33 0.79 -18.45
N GLU A 207 6.54 1.31 -18.51
CA GLU A 207 7.20 1.63 -19.78
C GLU A 207 7.97 0.44 -20.37
N THR A 208 8.46 -0.47 -19.50
CA THR A 208 9.38 -1.54 -19.92
C THR A 208 8.87 -2.93 -19.52
N THR A 209 9.25 -3.95 -20.29
CA THR A 209 8.87 -5.34 -19.98
C THR A 209 9.46 -5.84 -18.66
N PRO A 210 10.72 -5.51 -18.28
CA PRO A 210 11.23 -5.88 -16.96
C PRO A 210 10.43 -5.27 -15.80
N GLN A 211 10.01 -4.00 -15.91
CA GLN A 211 9.09 -3.40 -14.93
C GLN A 211 7.76 -4.16 -14.87
N ALA A 212 7.23 -4.58 -16.02
CA ALA A 212 6.00 -5.36 -16.11
C ALA A 212 6.11 -6.72 -15.41
N VAL A 213 7.22 -7.43 -15.62
CA VAL A 213 7.54 -8.70 -14.92
C VAL A 213 7.58 -8.46 -13.41
N LEU A 214 8.32 -7.44 -12.96
CA LEU A 214 8.47 -7.12 -11.55
C LEU A 214 7.10 -6.82 -10.90
N LYS A 215 6.31 -5.93 -11.50
CA LYS A 215 4.99 -5.53 -11.01
C LYS A 215 3.99 -6.70 -10.98
N ALA A 216 3.96 -7.52 -12.02
CA ALA A 216 3.06 -8.67 -12.10
C ALA A 216 3.43 -9.81 -11.13
N ALA A 217 4.73 -10.08 -10.92
CA ALA A 217 5.19 -11.04 -9.93
C ALA A 217 4.75 -10.62 -8.52
N PHE A 218 4.90 -9.33 -8.21
CA PHE A 218 4.57 -8.77 -6.91
C PHE A 218 3.07 -8.70 -6.59
N TRP A 219 2.24 -8.43 -7.58
CA TRP A 219 0.79 -8.53 -7.41
C TRP A 219 0.30 -9.99 -7.33
N ASN A 220 1.22 -10.94 -7.20
CA ASN A 220 0.93 -12.37 -7.17
C ASN A 220 0.10 -12.77 -8.40
N GLN A 221 0.39 -12.19 -9.58
CA GLN A 221 -0.27 -12.50 -10.86
C GLN A 221 0.55 -13.43 -11.75
N MET A 222 1.80 -13.69 -11.38
CA MET A 222 2.70 -14.66 -12.02
C MET A 222 2.95 -15.84 -11.07
N PHE A 223 3.25 -17.01 -11.64
CA PHE A 223 3.61 -18.23 -10.89
C PHE A 223 2.57 -18.75 -9.88
N ILE A 224 1.31 -18.34 -10.00
CA ILE A 224 0.23 -18.86 -9.14
C ILE A 224 0.02 -20.34 -9.46
N VAL A 225 0.26 -21.22 -8.47
CA VAL A 225 -0.18 -22.61 -8.53
C VAL A 225 -1.71 -22.61 -8.50
N ARG A 226 -2.33 -22.94 -9.63
CA ARG A 226 -3.77 -23.14 -9.69
C ARG A 226 -4.07 -24.50 -9.06
N GLY A 227 -4.60 -24.47 -7.84
CA GLY A 227 -5.28 -25.62 -7.24
C GLY A 227 -6.59 -25.92 -7.97
#